data_AF-A0A0D6EK78-F1
#
_entry.id   AF-A0A0D6EK78-F1
#
_cell.length_a   1.000
_cell.length_b   1.000
_cell.length_c   1.000
_cell.angle_alpha   90.00
_cell.angle_beta   90.00
_cell.angle_gamma   90.00
#
_symmetry.space_group_name_H-M   'P 1'
#
loop_
_entity.id
_entity.type
_entity.pdbx_description
1 polymer ?
#
loop_
_entity_poly.entity_id
_entity_poly.type
_entity_poly.pdbx_seq_one_letter_code
_entity_poly.pdbx_strand_id
1 'polypeptide(L)'
;MPVLTDSEQISALAAPLQLPCGLELQNRLVKAAMEEMLGTGNGLPSELDCELYRTWAEGGYGMILSGNVQVSPEHLGTPLDIVVPSSSSSSRGAALAAFSSWASSLTPSPSSIPPKCKRPVSIMQLNHAGRQSVRFFCGRSPFKPSLAPSAVPMTSGSGPLGRLIGRLIWGTPKEMSEDHIAEVVDSFVRGAKLAKESGWDGVQLHASHGYLLAQFMSPKVHLEVSLLCGAPR
;
A
#
# COMPACT_ATOMS: atom_id res chain seq x y z
N MET A 1 -4.86 -32.92 14.72
CA MET A 1 -3.64 -32.62 13.92
C MET A 1 -2.44 -32.91 14.80
N PRO A 2 -1.50 -33.76 14.39
CA PRO A 2 -0.26 -33.93 15.14
C PRO A 2 0.50 -32.60 15.20
N VAL A 3 1.10 -32.31 16.36
CA VAL A 3 1.91 -31.10 16.56
C VAL A 3 3.29 -31.37 15.94
N LEU A 4 3.67 -30.57 14.95
CA LEU A 4 4.99 -30.63 14.33
C LEU A 4 6.07 -30.23 15.35
N THR A 5 7.20 -30.93 15.33
CA THR A 5 8.41 -30.52 16.04
C THR A 5 8.96 -29.21 15.49
N ASP A 6 9.76 -28.49 16.28
CA ASP A 6 10.38 -27.23 15.84
C ASP A 6 11.22 -27.42 14.56
N SER A 7 11.92 -28.54 14.43
CA SER A 7 12.72 -28.86 13.23
C SER A 7 11.84 -29.02 11.98
N GLU A 8 10.69 -29.69 12.10
CA GLU A 8 9.73 -29.84 11.01
C GLU A 8 9.08 -28.50 10.64
N GLN A 9 8.78 -27.66 11.63
CA GLN A 9 8.24 -26.31 11.39
C GLN A 9 9.26 -25.43 10.66
N ILE A 10 10.52 -25.43 11.09
CA ILE A 10 11.61 -24.69 10.44
C ILE A 10 11.81 -25.18 9.00
N SER A 11 11.82 -26.51 8.79
CA SER A 11 11.95 -27.09 7.45
C SER A 11 10.77 -26.69 6.55
N ALA A 12 9.55 -26.69 7.07
CA ALA A 12 8.37 -26.25 6.32
C ALA A 12 8.43 -24.77 5.93
N LEU A 13 8.97 -23.90 6.81
CA LEU A 13 9.18 -22.49 6.50
C LEU A 13 10.29 -22.26 5.48
N ALA A 14 11.37 -23.04 5.53
CA ALA A 14 12.50 -22.93 4.60
C ALA A 14 12.20 -23.51 3.21
N ALA A 15 11.20 -24.39 3.09
CA ALA A 15 10.84 -25.02 1.83
C ALA A 15 10.26 -24.00 0.82
N PRO A 16 10.59 -24.14 -0.48
CA PRO A 16 10.05 -23.28 -1.52
C PRO A 16 8.53 -23.43 -1.66
N LEU A 17 7.89 -22.42 -2.24
CA LEU A 17 6.44 -22.39 -2.47
C LEU A 17 6.14 -21.86 -3.87
N GLN A 18 5.49 -22.69 -4.68
CA GLN A 18 4.94 -22.28 -5.98
C GLN A 18 3.56 -21.64 -5.77
N LEU A 19 3.38 -20.41 -6.24
CA LEU A 19 2.08 -19.75 -6.26
C LEU A 19 1.26 -20.18 -7.49
N PRO A 20 -0.09 -20.13 -7.42
CA PRO A 20 -0.96 -20.48 -8.56
C PRO A 20 -0.69 -19.67 -9.83
N CYS A 21 -0.13 -18.47 -9.71
CA CYS A 21 0.22 -17.61 -10.84
C CYS A 21 1.57 -17.95 -11.50
N GLY A 22 2.30 -18.96 -11.02
CA GLY A 22 3.58 -19.38 -11.58
C GLY A 22 4.82 -18.70 -10.94
N LEU A 23 4.64 -17.78 -9.99
CA LEU A 23 5.75 -17.27 -9.18
C LEU A 23 6.23 -18.32 -8.18
N GLU A 24 7.54 -18.38 -7.94
CA GLU A 24 8.17 -19.30 -6.99
C GLU A 24 8.84 -18.50 -5.87
N LEU A 25 8.49 -18.77 -4.62
CA LEU A 25 9.15 -18.23 -3.45
C LEU A 25 10.23 -19.21 -3.00
N GLN A 26 11.43 -18.71 -2.72
CA GLN A 26 12.54 -19.55 -2.24
C GLN A 26 12.33 -20.13 -0.83
N ASN A 27 11.44 -19.52 -0.04
CA ASN A 27 10.98 -19.98 1.27
C ASN A 27 9.64 -19.30 1.61
N ARG A 28 9.06 -19.60 2.77
CA ARG A 28 7.74 -19.10 3.20
C ARG A 28 7.83 -17.87 4.12
N LEU A 29 8.98 -17.21 4.16
CA LEU A 29 9.17 -15.98 4.92
C LEU A 29 8.76 -14.78 4.06
N VAL A 30 7.90 -13.93 4.61
CA VAL A 30 7.40 -12.74 3.94
C VAL A 30 7.70 -11.52 4.80
N LYS A 31 8.40 -10.53 4.25
CA LYS A 31 8.43 -9.20 4.86
C LYS A 31 7.09 -8.53 4.60
N ALA A 32 6.31 -8.34 5.66
CA ALA A 32 4.99 -7.73 5.59
C ALA A 32 5.07 -6.26 5.17
N ALA A 33 3.97 -5.72 4.64
CA ALA A 33 3.87 -4.30 4.32
C ALA A 33 4.02 -3.45 5.59
N MET A 34 4.85 -2.42 5.52
CA MET A 34 5.16 -1.52 6.63
C MET A 34 5.29 -0.13 6.04
N GLU A 35 4.66 0.89 6.63
CA GLU A 35 4.89 2.28 6.24
C GLU A 35 6.34 2.69 6.59
N GLU A 36 7.14 3.03 5.59
CA GLU A 36 8.55 3.37 5.80
C GLU A 36 8.76 4.83 6.25
N MET A 37 7.91 5.76 5.82
CA MET A 37 8.12 7.21 6.03
C MET A 37 9.44 7.73 5.45
N LEU A 38 9.97 7.09 4.40
CA LEU A 38 11.27 7.44 3.79
C LEU A 38 11.15 8.12 2.43
N GLY A 39 9.94 8.27 1.88
CA GLY A 39 9.73 8.92 0.60
C GLY A 39 10.25 10.36 0.59
N THR A 40 10.59 10.85 -0.61
CA THR A 40 11.21 12.17 -0.82
C THR A 40 10.27 13.36 -0.55
N GLY A 41 9.03 13.13 -0.12
CA GLY A 41 8.00 14.15 0.10
C GLY A 41 7.36 14.72 -1.16
N ASN A 42 7.87 14.38 -2.35
CA ASN A 42 7.25 14.69 -3.64
C ASN A 42 6.52 13.46 -4.26
N GLY A 43 6.32 12.41 -3.45
CA GLY A 43 5.64 11.17 -3.85
C GLY A 43 6.52 10.17 -4.60
N LEU A 44 7.84 10.33 -4.63
CA LEU A 44 8.76 9.36 -5.21
C LEU A 44 9.48 8.54 -4.14
N PRO A 45 9.90 7.30 -4.45
CA PRO A 45 10.81 6.56 -3.59
C PRO A 45 12.16 7.26 -3.49
N SER A 46 12.77 7.21 -2.32
CA SER A 46 14.09 7.77 -2.05
C SER A 46 15.22 6.74 -2.23
N GLU A 47 16.47 7.19 -2.14
CA GLU A 47 17.62 6.29 -2.04
C GLU A 47 17.59 5.46 -0.74
N LEU A 48 17.02 5.99 0.34
CA LEU A 48 16.86 5.26 1.60
C LEU A 48 15.85 4.11 1.45
N ASP A 49 14.78 4.30 0.69
CA ASP A 49 13.87 3.22 0.32
C ASP A 49 14.61 2.14 -0.47
N CYS A 50 15.46 2.54 -1.42
CA CYS A 50 16.24 1.59 -2.21
C CYS A 50 17.20 0.77 -1.33
N GLU A 51 17.90 1.42 -0.39
CA GLU A 51 18.83 0.77 0.55
C GLU A 51 18.11 -0.17 1.53
N LEU A 52 16.96 0.26 2.06
CA LEU A 52 16.17 -0.55 2.97
C LEU A 52 15.67 -1.84 2.29
N TYR A 53 15.17 -1.72 1.07
CA TYR A 53 14.65 -2.87 0.32
C TYR A 53 15.76 -3.80 -0.17
N ARG A 54 16.95 -3.25 -0.47
CA ARG A 54 18.16 -4.04 -0.72
C ARG A 54 18.54 -4.85 0.51
N THR A 55 18.59 -4.19 1.67
CA THR A 55 18.90 -4.83 2.97
C THR A 55 17.94 -5.98 3.26
N TRP A 56 16.63 -5.76 3.05
CA TRP A 56 15.66 -6.85 3.19
C TRP A 56 15.85 -7.96 2.16
N ALA A 57 16.11 -7.63 0.89
CA ALA A 57 16.35 -8.65 -0.13
C ALA A 57 17.56 -9.55 0.20
N GLU A 58 18.63 -8.97 0.74
CA GLU A 58 19.82 -9.68 1.20
C GLU A 58 19.54 -10.56 2.44
N GLY A 59 18.47 -10.26 3.18
CA GLY A 59 17.96 -11.09 4.28
C GLY A 59 17.34 -12.43 3.85
N GLY A 60 17.20 -12.70 2.55
CA GLY A 60 16.80 -14.01 2.04
C GLY A 60 15.31 -14.33 2.17
N TYR A 61 14.42 -13.33 2.19
CA TYR A 61 12.97 -13.56 2.20
C TYR A 61 12.47 -14.24 0.92
N GLY A 62 11.38 -15.00 1.01
CA GLY A 62 10.67 -15.52 -0.16
C GLY A 62 9.91 -14.44 -0.91
N MET A 63 9.32 -13.50 -0.17
CA MET A 63 8.55 -12.38 -0.69
C MET A 63 8.76 -11.12 0.15
N ILE A 64 8.75 -9.97 -0.51
CA ILE A 64 8.78 -8.65 0.13
C ILE A 64 7.59 -7.84 -0.36
N LEU A 65 6.77 -7.38 0.59
CA LEU A 65 5.69 -6.43 0.35
C LEU A 65 6.19 -5.01 0.60
N SER A 66 5.85 -4.09 -0.30
CA SER A 66 6.14 -2.69 -0.06
C SER A 66 5.27 -2.10 1.05
N GLY A 67 5.67 -0.96 1.60
CA GLY A 67 4.74 -0.06 2.30
C GLY A 67 3.74 0.58 1.34
N ASN A 68 3.00 1.57 1.85
CA ASN A 68 1.90 2.18 1.10
C ASN A 68 2.40 2.95 -0.12
N VAL A 69 1.95 2.52 -1.30
CA VAL A 69 2.00 3.34 -2.51
C VAL A 69 0.60 3.90 -2.76
N GLN A 70 0.42 5.18 -2.51
CA GLN A 70 -0.86 5.85 -2.63
C GLN A 70 -1.23 6.05 -4.10
N VAL A 71 -2.43 5.64 -4.49
CA VAL A 71 -2.91 5.80 -5.87
C VAL A 71 -3.39 7.21 -6.17
N SER A 72 -3.58 8.04 -5.13
CA SER A 72 -4.05 9.41 -5.22
C SER A 72 -3.13 10.36 -4.42
N PRO A 73 -2.58 11.43 -5.05
CA PRO A 73 -1.75 12.42 -4.36
C PRO A 73 -2.52 13.21 -3.30
N GLU A 74 -3.85 13.24 -3.37
CA GLU A 74 -4.70 13.99 -2.43
C GLU A 74 -5.18 13.14 -1.24
N HIS A 75 -4.86 11.85 -1.20
CA HIS A 75 -5.38 10.94 -0.18
C HIS A 75 -4.28 10.10 0.41
N LEU A 76 -3.23 10.78 0.87
CA LEU A 76 -2.10 10.14 1.55
C LEU A 76 -2.51 9.71 2.96
N GLY A 77 -1.91 8.62 3.43
CA GLY A 77 -1.97 8.19 4.83
C GLY A 77 -0.99 8.99 5.68
N THR A 78 0.19 9.28 5.15
CA THR A 78 1.20 10.11 5.80
C THR A 78 1.80 11.14 4.82
N PRO A 79 2.54 12.15 5.31
CA PRO A 79 3.10 13.20 4.46
C PRO A 79 4.21 12.74 3.52
N LEU A 80 4.86 11.60 3.81
CA LEU A 80 6.00 11.08 3.05
C LEU A 80 5.65 9.86 2.21
N ASP A 81 4.36 9.53 2.09
CA ASP A 81 3.90 8.42 1.28
C ASP A 81 4.41 8.53 -0.17
N ILE A 82 4.82 7.39 -0.72
CA ILE A 82 5.10 7.25 -2.14
C ILE A 82 3.76 7.27 -2.90
N VAL A 83 3.73 7.88 -4.08
CA VAL A 83 2.49 8.13 -4.82
C VAL A 83 2.63 7.69 -6.27
N VAL A 84 1.59 7.04 -6.79
CA VAL A 84 1.46 6.77 -8.23
C VAL A 84 1.44 8.11 -9.00
N PRO A 85 2.32 8.33 -9.97
CA PRO A 85 2.37 9.58 -10.71
C PRO A 85 1.10 9.81 -11.53
N SER A 86 0.65 11.06 -11.58
CA SER A 86 -0.48 11.47 -12.43
C SER A 86 -0.14 11.35 -13.93
N SER A 87 -1.15 11.09 -14.75
CA SER A 87 -1.03 10.96 -16.22
C SER A 87 -0.51 12.23 -16.89
N SER A 88 -0.75 13.41 -16.29
CA SER A 88 -0.36 14.72 -16.81
C SER A 88 1.04 15.18 -16.41
N SER A 89 1.80 14.35 -15.68
CA SER A 89 3.13 14.75 -15.21
C SER A 89 4.13 14.79 -16.36
N SER A 90 4.69 15.97 -16.63
CA SER A 90 5.84 16.16 -17.52
C SER A 90 7.07 15.35 -17.08
N SER A 91 7.06 14.81 -15.85
CA SER A 91 8.12 14.00 -15.27
C SER A 91 7.81 12.48 -15.22
N ARG A 92 6.84 11.96 -15.99
CA ARG A 92 6.51 10.51 -15.99
C ARG A 92 7.75 9.62 -16.16
N GLY A 93 8.66 9.99 -17.06
CA GLY A 93 9.91 9.23 -17.28
C GLY A 93 10.81 9.17 -16.05
N ALA A 94 10.97 10.30 -15.35
CA ALA A 94 11.75 10.36 -14.11
C ALA A 94 11.07 9.58 -12.97
N ALA A 95 9.74 9.65 -12.87
CA ALA A 95 8.99 8.86 -11.90
C ALA A 95 9.16 7.36 -12.18
N LEU A 96 8.94 6.91 -13.42
CA LEU A 96 9.13 5.52 -13.79
C LEU A 96 10.56 5.06 -13.48
N ALA A 97 11.58 5.87 -13.79
CA ALA A 97 12.96 5.55 -13.46
C ALA A 97 13.20 5.38 -11.94
N ALA A 98 12.59 6.24 -11.10
CA ALA A 98 12.68 6.12 -9.65
C ALA A 98 12.03 4.82 -9.14
N PHE A 99 10.83 4.48 -9.62
CA PHE A 99 10.16 3.23 -9.27
C PHE A 99 10.93 2.00 -9.78
N SER A 100 11.53 2.07 -10.98
CA SER A 100 12.37 0.99 -11.51
C SER A 100 13.66 0.81 -10.72
N SER A 101 14.28 1.91 -10.27
CA SER A 101 15.46 1.86 -9.39
C SER A 101 15.13 1.15 -8.08
N TRP A 102 13.99 1.49 -7.49
CA TRP A 102 13.50 0.86 -6.27
C TRP A 102 13.18 -0.63 -6.47
N ALA A 103 12.48 -0.99 -7.54
CA ALA A 103 12.22 -2.41 -7.86
C ALA A 103 13.51 -3.21 -8.14
N SER A 104 14.52 -2.55 -8.72
CA SER A 104 15.82 -3.17 -9.02
C SER A 104 16.68 -3.36 -7.78
N SER A 105 16.53 -2.51 -6.75
CA SER A 105 17.29 -2.63 -5.49
C SER A 105 16.98 -3.91 -4.71
N LEU A 106 15.81 -4.52 -4.97
CA LEU A 106 15.42 -5.84 -4.48
C LEU A 106 16.21 -7.00 -5.10
N THR A 107 17.06 -6.74 -6.09
CA THR A 107 17.99 -7.75 -6.62
C THR A 107 19.24 -7.76 -5.72
N PRO A 108 19.51 -8.85 -4.97
CA PRO A 108 20.65 -8.89 -4.07
C PRO A 108 21.97 -8.70 -4.82
N SER A 109 22.93 -8.01 -4.21
CA SER A 109 24.26 -7.88 -4.79
C SER A 109 24.94 -9.25 -4.91
N PRO A 110 25.71 -9.54 -5.99
CA PRO A 110 26.52 -10.75 -6.05
C PRO A 110 27.53 -10.89 -4.90
N SER A 111 27.88 -9.77 -4.25
CA SER A 111 28.80 -9.70 -3.11
C SER A 111 28.11 -9.80 -1.74
N SER A 112 26.78 -9.98 -1.70
CA SER A 112 26.02 -10.06 -0.45
C SER A 112 26.36 -11.33 0.35
N ILE A 113 26.33 -11.20 1.67
CA ILE A 113 26.59 -12.28 2.64
C ILE A 113 25.29 -12.47 3.43
N PRO A 114 24.71 -13.69 3.48
CA PRO A 114 25.22 -14.95 2.97
C PRO A 114 25.16 -15.04 1.42
N PRO A 115 26.08 -15.81 0.80
CA PRO A 115 26.17 -15.86 -0.66
C PRO A 115 24.89 -16.47 -1.28
N LYS A 116 24.41 -15.83 -2.36
CA LYS A 116 23.38 -16.33 -3.31
C LYS A 116 21.94 -16.43 -2.77
N CYS A 117 21.42 -15.40 -2.11
CA CYS A 117 19.97 -15.29 -1.97
C CYS A 117 19.34 -15.00 -3.36
N LYS A 118 18.28 -15.72 -3.73
CA LYS A 118 17.50 -15.36 -4.93
C LYS A 118 16.78 -14.04 -4.66
N ARG A 119 16.51 -13.26 -5.71
CA ARG A 119 15.62 -12.09 -5.62
C ARG A 119 14.27 -12.55 -5.04
N PRO A 120 13.79 -11.96 -3.93
CA PRO A 120 12.46 -12.26 -3.41
C PRO A 120 11.40 -11.83 -4.42
N VAL A 121 10.25 -12.49 -4.39
CA VAL A 121 9.06 -11.98 -5.10
C VAL A 121 8.70 -10.61 -4.52
N SER A 122 8.69 -9.57 -5.34
CA SER A 122 8.40 -8.20 -4.91
C SER A 122 6.96 -7.80 -5.27
N ILE A 123 6.20 -7.37 -4.26
CA ILE A 123 4.80 -6.98 -4.43
C ILE A 123 4.61 -5.53 -3.95
N MET A 124 4.11 -4.67 -4.85
CA MET A 124 3.80 -3.29 -4.50
C MET A 124 2.41 -3.20 -3.85
N GLN A 125 2.33 -2.68 -2.63
CA GLN A 125 1.07 -2.46 -1.95
C GLN A 125 0.44 -1.13 -2.39
N LEU A 126 -0.66 -1.21 -3.15
CA LEU A 126 -1.44 -0.05 -3.57
C LEU A 126 -2.47 0.30 -2.51
N ASN A 127 -2.53 1.57 -2.13
CA ASN A 127 -3.43 2.07 -1.10
C ASN A 127 -4.14 3.38 -1.51
N HIS A 128 -5.22 3.69 -0.81
CA HIS A 128 -5.88 4.98 -0.80
C HIS A 128 -6.40 5.25 0.62
N ALA A 129 -5.94 6.32 1.28
CA ALA A 129 -6.23 6.51 2.70
C ALA A 129 -7.72 6.80 2.99
N GLY A 130 -8.43 7.36 2.01
CA GLY A 130 -9.84 7.72 2.14
C GLY A 130 -10.06 8.70 3.30
N ARG A 131 -11.03 8.43 4.18
CA ARG A 131 -11.32 9.29 5.35
C ARG A 131 -10.18 9.42 6.37
N GLN A 132 -9.17 8.54 6.33
CA GLN A 132 -8.02 8.62 7.24
C GLN A 132 -6.96 9.64 6.80
N SER A 133 -7.09 10.20 5.60
CA SER A 133 -6.17 11.22 5.10
C SER A 133 -6.33 12.52 5.88
N VAL A 134 -5.27 12.95 6.59
CA VAL A 134 -5.29 14.14 7.44
C VAL A 134 -5.37 15.42 6.61
N ARG A 135 -6.05 16.44 7.16
CA ARG A 135 -6.47 17.63 6.40
C ARG A 135 -5.34 18.52 5.86
N PHE A 136 -4.18 18.57 6.52
CA PHE A 136 -3.15 19.58 6.24
C PHE A 136 -1.85 19.04 5.63
N PHE A 137 -1.51 17.78 5.85
CA PHE A 137 -0.18 17.25 5.53
C PHE A 137 -0.19 16.08 4.54
N CYS A 138 -1.37 15.64 4.09
CA CYS A 138 -1.51 14.46 3.23
C CYS A 138 -1.96 14.83 1.80
N GLY A 139 -1.31 15.85 1.23
CA GLY A 139 -1.39 16.23 -0.18
C GLY A 139 -2.66 16.95 -0.63
N ARG A 140 -3.72 16.96 0.19
CA ARG A 140 -4.98 17.64 -0.11
C ARG A 140 -5.00 19.08 0.36
N SER A 141 -5.68 19.96 -0.39
CA SER A 141 -5.97 21.32 0.08
C SER A 141 -6.76 21.28 1.40
N PRO A 142 -6.42 22.13 2.40
CA PRO A 142 -7.13 22.18 3.66
C PRO A 142 -8.63 22.43 3.54
N PHE A 143 -9.14 22.99 2.44
CA PHE A 143 -10.57 23.27 2.28
C PHE A 143 -11.33 22.21 1.49
N LYS A 144 -10.61 21.33 0.79
CA LYS A 144 -11.23 20.16 0.15
C LYS A 144 -11.62 19.17 1.27
N PRO A 145 -12.67 18.35 1.13
CA PRO A 145 -12.97 17.19 2.00
C PRO A 145 -12.34 15.89 1.48
N SER A 146 -12.04 14.94 2.37
CA SER A 146 -11.51 13.62 1.97
C SER A 146 -12.62 12.79 1.36
N LEU A 147 -12.28 11.81 0.53
CA LEU A 147 -13.26 10.90 -0.05
C LEU A 147 -13.45 9.67 0.83
N ALA A 148 -14.72 9.25 0.98
CA ALA A 148 -15.10 8.05 1.70
C ALA A 148 -16.42 7.48 1.16
N PRO A 149 -16.76 6.21 1.44
CA PRO A 149 -18.02 5.61 1.01
C PRO A 149 -19.25 6.33 1.55
N SER A 150 -19.17 6.92 2.75
CA SER A 150 -20.22 7.74 3.34
C SER A 150 -19.60 8.88 4.16
N ALA A 151 -20.38 9.93 4.41
CA ALA A 151 -19.95 11.14 5.15
C ALA A 151 -19.79 10.92 6.67
N VAL A 152 -19.11 9.85 7.10
CA VAL A 152 -18.91 9.47 8.50
C VAL A 152 -17.50 9.89 8.98
N PRO A 153 -17.39 10.94 9.83
CA PRO A 153 -16.09 11.44 10.29
C PRO A 153 -15.40 10.48 11.26
N MET A 154 -14.07 10.60 11.33
CA MET A 154 -13.27 9.90 12.35
C MET A 154 -13.42 10.55 13.73
N THR A 155 -13.24 9.75 14.78
CA THR A 155 -13.28 10.19 16.17
C THR A 155 -11.98 9.82 16.86
N SER A 156 -11.39 10.75 17.61
CA SER A 156 -10.19 10.49 18.43
C SER A 156 -10.62 10.22 19.88
N GLY A 157 -10.99 8.98 20.18
CA GLY A 157 -11.52 8.57 21.49
C GLY A 157 -13.02 8.78 21.65
N SER A 158 -13.52 8.60 22.88
CA SER A 158 -14.95 8.61 23.21
C SER A 158 -15.46 9.99 23.62
N GLY A 159 -16.72 10.29 23.27
CA GLY A 159 -17.43 11.49 23.73
C GLY A 159 -17.28 12.73 22.83
N PRO A 160 -17.88 13.87 23.23
CA PRO A 160 -17.91 15.10 22.43
C PRO A 160 -16.54 15.66 22.09
N LEU A 161 -15.59 15.61 23.02
CA LEU A 161 -14.23 16.12 22.82
C LEU A 161 -13.47 15.32 21.76
N GLY A 162 -13.55 13.99 21.80
CA GLY A 162 -12.93 13.12 20.79
C GLY A 162 -13.51 13.30 19.39
N ARG A 163 -14.82 13.60 19.30
CA ARG A 163 -15.48 13.97 18.03
C ARG A 163 -14.99 15.31 17.49
N LEU A 164 -14.80 16.31 18.36
CA LEU A 164 -14.28 17.61 17.96
C LEU A 164 -12.84 17.51 17.46
N ILE A 165 -11.97 16.82 18.21
CA ILE A 165 -10.58 16.57 17.83
C ILE A 165 -10.52 15.83 16.49
N GLY A 166 -11.33 14.78 16.32
CA GLY A 166 -11.38 14.03 15.07
C GLY A 166 -11.78 14.89 13.87
N ARG A 167 -12.79 15.75 14.02
CA ARG A 167 -13.20 16.70 12.97
C ARG A 167 -12.12 17.74 12.64
N LEU A 168 -11.32 18.16 13.61
CA LEU A 168 -10.23 19.11 13.37
C LEU A 168 -9.07 18.46 12.58
N ILE A 169 -8.73 17.20 12.89
CA ILE A 169 -7.60 16.48 12.28
C ILE A 169 -7.95 15.97 10.88
N TRP A 170 -9.09 15.26 10.74
CA TRP A 170 -9.47 14.57 9.49
C TRP A 170 -10.54 15.31 8.68
N GLY A 171 -11.30 16.21 9.31
CA GLY A 171 -12.49 16.80 8.69
C GLY A 171 -13.68 15.83 8.62
N THR A 172 -14.76 16.29 7.98
CA THR A 172 -15.86 15.41 7.57
C THR A 172 -15.61 15.00 6.12
N PRO A 173 -15.52 13.70 5.80
CA PRO A 173 -15.31 13.27 4.43
C PRO A 173 -16.56 13.58 3.59
N LYS A 174 -16.34 13.75 2.29
CA LYS A 174 -17.39 13.78 1.27
C LYS A 174 -17.67 12.34 0.83
N GLU A 175 -18.95 12.02 0.75
CA GLU A 175 -19.42 10.78 0.15
C GLU A 175 -19.03 10.70 -1.33
N MET A 176 -18.52 9.54 -1.74
CA MET A 176 -18.09 9.32 -3.11
C MET A 176 -19.31 9.16 -4.04
N SER A 177 -19.30 9.88 -5.16
CA SER A 177 -20.20 9.60 -6.28
C SER A 177 -19.64 8.45 -7.11
N GLU A 178 -20.44 7.92 -8.04
CA GLU A 178 -19.99 6.94 -9.03
C GLU A 178 -18.76 7.42 -9.80
N ASP A 179 -18.72 8.70 -10.21
CA ASP A 179 -17.55 9.29 -10.88
C ASP A 179 -16.29 9.24 -10.01
N HIS A 180 -16.39 9.56 -8.71
CA HIS A 180 -15.25 9.45 -7.81
C HIS A 180 -14.79 7.99 -7.67
N ILE A 181 -15.73 7.04 -7.64
CA ILE A 181 -15.40 5.61 -7.55
C ILE A 181 -14.67 5.16 -8.82
N ALA A 182 -15.18 5.55 -9.99
CA ALA A 182 -14.55 5.27 -11.28
C ALA A 182 -13.13 5.85 -11.34
N GLU A 183 -12.94 7.09 -10.89
CA GLU A 183 -11.61 7.73 -10.84
C GLU A 183 -10.64 6.99 -9.91
N VAL A 184 -11.11 6.52 -8.75
CA VAL A 184 -10.30 5.71 -7.83
C VAL A 184 -9.93 4.36 -8.45
N VAL A 185 -10.87 3.68 -9.11
CA VAL A 185 -10.60 2.43 -9.84
C VAL A 185 -9.53 2.66 -10.90
N ASP A 186 -9.65 3.71 -11.71
CA ASP A 186 -8.64 4.07 -12.70
C ASP A 186 -7.29 4.37 -12.05
N SER A 187 -7.28 4.95 -10.85
CA SER A 187 -6.06 5.22 -10.08
C SER A 187 -5.35 3.92 -9.66
N PHE A 188 -6.10 2.92 -9.18
CA PHE A 188 -5.55 1.60 -8.90
C PHE A 188 -5.02 0.91 -10.16
N VAL A 189 -5.74 1.01 -11.28
CA VAL A 189 -5.28 0.47 -12.57
C VAL A 189 -3.97 1.14 -13.01
N ARG A 190 -3.83 2.46 -12.86
CA ARG A 190 -2.58 3.17 -13.14
C ARG A 190 -1.45 2.69 -12.25
N GLY A 191 -1.69 2.50 -10.96
CA GLY A 191 -0.70 1.95 -10.02
C GLY A 191 -0.24 0.54 -10.43
N ALA A 192 -1.17 -0.33 -10.81
CA ALA A 192 -0.84 -1.68 -11.27
C ALA A 192 -0.02 -1.69 -12.56
N LYS A 193 -0.34 -0.79 -13.50
CA LYS A 193 0.47 -0.61 -14.72
C LYS A 193 1.87 -0.11 -14.39
N LEU A 194 2.00 0.89 -13.52
CA LEU A 194 3.30 1.40 -13.08
C LEU A 194 4.14 0.30 -12.44
N ALA A 195 3.56 -0.50 -11.53
CA ALA A 195 4.27 -1.60 -10.87
C ALA A 195 4.84 -2.59 -11.90
N LYS A 196 4.02 -2.98 -12.89
CA LYS A 196 4.46 -3.84 -13.99
C LYS A 196 5.56 -3.19 -14.84
N GLU A 197 5.39 -1.93 -15.23
CA GLU A 197 6.34 -1.19 -16.06
C GLU A 197 7.69 -0.95 -15.36
N SER A 198 7.67 -0.82 -14.03
CA SER A 198 8.87 -0.63 -13.21
C SER A 198 9.56 -1.92 -12.76
N GLY A 199 8.99 -3.09 -13.07
CA GLY A 199 9.62 -4.39 -12.80
C GLY A 199 9.28 -5.03 -11.45
N TRP A 200 8.18 -4.63 -10.81
CA TRP A 200 7.62 -5.39 -9.69
C TRP A 200 6.94 -6.66 -10.19
N ASP A 201 6.97 -7.72 -9.37
CA ASP A 201 6.40 -9.03 -9.76
C ASP A 201 4.87 -9.07 -9.63
N GLY A 202 4.30 -8.14 -8.85
CA GLY A 202 2.85 -8.00 -8.71
C GLY A 202 2.43 -6.83 -7.82
N VAL A 203 1.12 -6.78 -7.54
CA VAL A 203 0.51 -5.78 -6.65
C VAL A 203 -0.36 -6.42 -5.60
N GLN A 204 -0.43 -5.78 -4.43
CA GLN A 204 -1.39 -6.09 -3.37
C GLN A 204 -2.34 -4.91 -3.21
N LEU A 205 -3.64 -5.17 -3.17
CA LEU A 205 -4.64 -4.15 -2.87
C LEU A 205 -4.82 -4.04 -1.36
N HIS A 206 -4.59 -2.86 -0.79
CA HIS A 206 -4.72 -2.68 0.64
C HIS A 206 -6.19 -2.51 1.05
N ALA A 207 -6.79 -3.61 1.53
CA ALA A 207 -8.18 -3.68 1.94
C ALA A 207 -8.37 -3.95 3.45
N SER A 208 -7.44 -3.47 4.28
CA SER A 208 -7.48 -3.60 5.74
C SER A 208 -7.19 -2.26 6.44
N HIS A 209 -7.07 -2.30 7.77
CA HIS A 209 -6.74 -1.15 8.65
C HIS A 209 -7.64 0.08 8.50
N GLY A 210 -8.84 -0.08 7.90
CA GLY A 210 -9.82 0.98 7.74
C GLY A 210 -9.48 2.01 6.67
N TYR A 211 -8.58 1.71 5.73
CA TYR A 211 -8.37 2.49 4.52
C TYR A 211 -9.53 2.35 3.53
N LEU A 212 -9.49 3.03 2.38
CA LEU A 212 -10.68 3.24 1.55
C LEU A 212 -11.41 1.94 1.18
N LEU A 213 -10.70 0.91 0.70
CA LEU A 213 -11.33 -0.37 0.34
C LEU A 213 -11.95 -1.06 1.56
N ALA A 214 -11.29 -1.01 2.72
CA ALA A 214 -11.86 -1.51 3.97
C ALA A 214 -13.06 -0.69 4.45
N GLN A 215 -13.12 0.61 4.14
CA GLN A 215 -14.28 1.45 4.44
C GLN A 215 -15.50 0.96 3.66
N PHE A 216 -15.37 0.63 2.38
CA PHE A 216 -16.48 0.08 1.57
C PHE A 216 -17.00 -1.26 2.09
N MET A 217 -16.16 -2.07 2.73
CA MET A 217 -16.55 -3.38 3.28
C MET A 217 -17.13 -3.30 4.70
N SER A 218 -17.07 -2.15 5.36
CA SER A 218 -17.41 -2.02 6.77
C SER A 218 -18.77 -1.35 6.96
N PRO A 219 -19.77 -2.04 7.56
CA PRO A 219 -21.11 -1.48 7.76
C PRO A 219 -21.12 -0.31 8.75
N LYS A 220 -20.02 -0.07 9.48
CA LYS A 220 -19.88 1.06 10.40
C LYS A 220 -19.70 2.39 9.66
N VAL A 221 -19.25 2.34 8.39
CA VAL A 221 -18.73 3.51 7.67
C VAL A 221 -19.14 3.57 6.21
N HIS A 222 -19.80 2.52 5.71
CA HIS A 222 -20.51 2.48 4.44
C HIS A 222 -21.99 2.20 4.75
N LEU A 223 -22.83 3.22 4.58
CA LEU A 223 -24.23 3.19 5.00
C LEU A 223 -25.18 2.84 3.85
N GLU A 224 -24.75 2.98 2.60
CA GLU A 224 -25.52 2.56 1.42
C GLU A 224 -25.10 1.16 0.96
N VAL A 225 -26.03 0.22 0.96
CA VAL A 225 -25.79 -1.19 0.57
C VAL A 225 -26.14 -1.43 -0.92
N SER A 226 -26.65 -0.41 -1.63
CA SER A 226 -27.35 -0.60 -2.92
C SER A 226 -26.45 -0.66 -4.15
N LEU A 227 -25.24 -0.08 -4.12
CA LEU A 227 -24.46 0.14 -5.36
C LEU A 227 -23.30 -0.84 -5.60
N LEU A 228 -22.75 -1.50 -4.58
CA LEU A 228 -21.46 -2.20 -4.73
C LEU A 228 -21.43 -3.69 -4.41
N CYS A 229 -22.50 -4.26 -3.87
CA CYS A 229 -22.82 -5.70 -3.74
C CYS A 229 -23.77 -5.87 -2.54
N GLY A 230 -24.75 -6.77 -2.65
CA GLY A 230 -25.70 -7.06 -1.57
C GLY A 230 -25.00 -7.41 -0.26
N ALA A 231 -25.64 -7.03 0.86
CA ALA A 231 -25.12 -7.24 2.21
C ALA A 231 -24.52 -8.65 2.38
N PRO A 232 -23.30 -8.78 2.95
CA PRO A 232 -22.83 -10.07 3.40
C PRO A 232 -23.83 -10.60 4.44
N ARG A 233 -24.43 -11.74 4.15
CA ARG A 233 -25.30 -12.46 5.10
C ARG A 233 -24.48 -13.00 6.26
#